data_AF-T1DET1-F1
#
_entry.id   AF-T1DET1-F1
#
_cell.length_a   1.000
_cell.length_b   1.000
_cell.length_c   1.000
_cell.angle_alpha   90.00
_cell.angle_beta   90.00
_cell.angle_gamma   90.00
#
_symmetry.space_group_name_H-M   'P 1'
#
loop_
_entity.id
_entity.type
_entity.pdbx_description
1 polymer ?
#
loop_
_entity_poly.entity_id
_entity_poly.type
_entity_poly.pdbx_seq_one_letter_code
_entity_poly.pdbx_strand_id
1 'polypeptide(L)'
;EVTLSLQNTFDLYMRITGLPYLKFVLKPIINEICLGKKSCELDIERLPEKTKDRKSTIEKNLQNLIFYTKKIFESISNSFTRCPASFRNIFQHLQAEVINKFPENNQIRYIAPSSFIFLRFFCPALLGPKLFNLMPEHPNESVARDLTLIAKTMQNLANFS
;
A
#
# COMPACT_ATOMS: atom_id res chain seq x y z
N GLU A 1 -20.05 16.19 9.70
CA GLU A 1 -20.67 15.46 8.57
C GLU A 1 -20.17 15.92 7.19
N VAL A 2 -20.12 17.23 6.89
CA VAL A 2 -19.67 17.75 5.57
C VAL A 2 -18.22 17.35 5.20
N THR A 3 -17.28 17.41 6.14
CA THR A 3 -15.87 17.03 5.92
C THR A 3 -15.69 15.53 5.64
N LEU A 4 -16.51 14.68 6.27
CA LEU A 4 -16.56 13.23 6.02
C LEU A 4 -17.12 12.94 4.62
N SER A 5 -18.16 13.68 4.20
CA SER A 5 -18.73 13.57 2.84
C SER A 5 -17.73 13.95 1.75
N LEU A 6 -16.95 15.02 1.97
CA LEU A 6 -15.88 15.44 1.06
C LEU A 6 -14.73 14.43 0.98
N GLN A 7 -14.29 13.87 2.11
CA GLN A 7 -13.28 12.82 2.14
C GLN A 7 -13.75 11.56 1.40
N ASN A 8 -14.97 11.11 1.64
CA ASN A 8 -15.55 9.95 0.96
C ASN A 8 -15.68 10.17 -0.55
N THR A 9 -16.04 11.38 -0.97
CA THR A 9 -16.13 11.75 -2.39
C THR A 9 -14.76 11.73 -3.06
N PHE A 10 -13.74 12.23 -2.37
CA PHE A 10 -12.36 12.23 -2.85
C PHE A 10 -11.78 10.80 -2.96
N ASP A 11 -12.01 9.96 -1.96
CA ASP A 11 -11.56 8.56 -1.98
C ASP A 11 -12.26 7.77 -3.09
N LEU A 12 -13.55 8.01 -3.31
CA LEU A 12 -14.30 7.43 -4.43
C LEU A 12 -13.76 7.91 -5.79
N TYR A 13 -13.50 9.21 -5.93
CA TYR A 13 -12.91 9.78 -7.14
C TYR A 13 -11.54 9.17 -7.44
N MET A 14 -10.65 9.11 -6.44
CA MET A 14 -9.34 8.48 -6.57
C MET A 14 -9.48 7.01 -6.96
N ARG A 15 -10.39 6.28 -6.32
CA ARG A 15 -10.64 4.88 -6.65
C ARG A 15 -11.10 4.69 -8.09
N ILE A 16 -12.02 5.50 -8.60
CA ILE A 16 -12.56 5.36 -9.97
C ILE A 16 -11.48 5.72 -11.00
N THR A 17 -10.87 6.90 -10.86
CA THR A 17 -9.89 7.42 -11.84
C THR A 17 -8.55 6.69 -11.77
N GLY A 18 -8.17 6.22 -10.59
CA GLY A 18 -6.94 5.50 -10.33
C GLY A 18 -7.03 3.98 -10.50
N LEU A 19 -8.22 3.41 -10.71
CA LEU A 19 -8.38 1.95 -10.82
C LEU A 19 -7.49 1.30 -11.89
N PRO A 20 -7.38 1.84 -13.13
CA PRO A 20 -6.51 1.25 -14.14
C PRO A 20 -5.04 1.28 -13.71
N TYR A 21 -4.63 2.35 -13.04
CA TYR A 21 -3.28 2.51 -12.51
C TYR A 21 -3.01 1.53 -11.36
N LEU A 22 -3.93 1.36 -10.41
CA LEU A 22 -3.82 0.35 -9.34
C LEU A 22 -3.72 -1.07 -9.90
N LYS A 23 -4.52 -1.39 -10.92
CA LYS A 23 -4.44 -2.69 -11.58
C LYS A 23 -3.07 -2.90 -12.23
N PHE A 24 -2.48 -1.87 -12.81
CA PHE A 24 -1.14 -1.96 -13.39
C PHE A 24 -0.07 -2.20 -12.32
N VAL A 25 -0.10 -1.44 -11.22
CA VAL A 25 0.97 -1.49 -10.20
C VAL A 25 0.85 -2.64 -9.21
N LEU A 26 -0.36 -2.91 -8.70
CA LEU A 26 -0.54 -3.82 -7.57
C LEU A 26 -1.01 -5.22 -7.99
N LYS A 27 -1.86 -5.34 -9.01
CA LYS A 27 -2.50 -6.61 -9.36
C LYS A 27 -1.52 -7.75 -9.65
N PRO A 28 -0.42 -7.56 -10.40
CA PRO A 28 0.54 -8.64 -10.66
C PRO A 28 1.16 -9.18 -9.36
N ILE A 29 1.49 -8.27 -8.43
CA ILE A 29 2.15 -8.61 -7.17
C ILE A 29 1.16 -9.24 -6.19
N ILE A 30 -0.07 -8.72 -6.11
CA ILE A 30 -1.14 -9.32 -5.31
C ILE A 30 -1.43 -10.73 -5.80
N ASN A 31 -1.51 -10.96 -7.11
CA ASN A 31 -1.70 -12.30 -7.67
C ASN A 31 -0.55 -13.24 -7.28
N GLU A 32 0.70 -12.76 -7.31
CA GLU A 32 1.86 -13.54 -6.86
C GLU A 32 1.80 -13.89 -5.37
N ILE A 33 1.35 -12.97 -4.51
CA ILE A 33 1.15 -13.24 -3.08
C ILE A 33 0.05 -14.29 -2.89
N CYS A 34 -1.05 -14.18 -3.65
CA CYS A 34 -2.19 -15.10 -3.54
C CYS A 34 -1.88 -16.51 -4.04
N LEU A 35 -1.15 -16.62 -5.14
CA LEU A 35 -0.75 -17.90 -5.74
C LEU A 35 0.50 -18.48 -5.08
N GLY A 36 1.26 -17.64 -4.38
CA GLY A 36 2.47 -18.01 -3.67
C GLY A 36 2.19 -18.87 -2.43
N LYS A 37 3.20 -19.63 -2.03
CA LYS A 37 3.21 -20.38 -0.75
C LYS A 37 4.11 -19.72 0.30
N LYS A 38 4.52 -18.46 0.06
CA LYS A 38 5.42 -17.70 0.93
C LYS A 38 4.60 -16.89 1.92
N SER A 39 4.66 -17.25 3.20
CA SER A 39 4.02 -16.48 4.27
C SER A 39 4.89 -15.28 4.66
N CYS A 40 4.24 -14.22 5.13
CA CYS A 40 4.87 -13.07 5.76
C CYS A 40 4.57 -13.00 7.27
N GLU A 41 3.99 -14.03 7.89
CA GLU A 41 3.59 -14.00 9.31
C GLU A 41 4.83 -13.87 10.22
N LEU A 42 4.80 -12.84 11.07
CA LEU A 42 5.88 -12.51 12.01
C LEU A 42 5.48 -12.78 13.46
N ASP A 43 4.24 -13.17 13.70
CA ASP A 43 3.75 -13.59 15.01
C ASP A 43 4.02 -15.08 15.23
N ILE A 44 4.86 -15.39 16.22
CA ILE A 44 5.27 -16.75 16.56
C ILE A 44 4.05 -17.59 16.98
N GLU A 45 3.04 -16.99 17.60
CA GLU A 45 1.84 -17.67 18.09
C GLU A 45 0.89 -18.05 16.95
N ARG A 46 0.93 -17.31 15.84
CA ARG A 46 0.10 -17.56 14.64
C ARG A 46 0.72 -18.55 13.66
N LEU A 47 1.96 -18.99 13.90
CA LEU A 47 2.58 -20.04 13.10
C LEU A 47 1.90 -21.41 13.35
N PRO A 48 1.78 -22.28 12.32
CA PRO A 48 1.22 -23.61 12.49
C PRO A 48 1.93 -24.38 13.60
N GLU A 49 1.19 -25.10 14.45
CA GLU A 49 1.76 -25.82 15.60
C GLU A 49 2.89 -26.80 15.21
N LYS A 50 2.75 -27.43 14.04
CA LYS A 50 3.72 -28.36 13.44
C LYS A 50 5.04 -27.72 12.98
N THR A 51 5.19 -26.40 13.11
CA THR A 51 6.40 -25.68 12.71
C THR A 51 7.55 -26.04 13.65
N LYS A 52 8.48 -26.89 13.18
CA LYS A 52 9.61 -27.39 13.98
C LYS A 52 10.57 -26.27 14.40
N ASP A 53 10.99 -25.45 13.44
CA ASP A 53 11.91 -24.32 13.68
C ASP A 53 11.17 -22.99 13.49
N ARG A 54 10.50 -22.56 14.55
CA ARG A 54 9.71 -21.32 14.53
C ARG A 54 10.60 -20.09 14.30
N LYS A 55 11.79 -20.04 14.91
CA LYS A 55 12.69 -18.88 14.78
C LYS A 55 13.18 -18.71 13.34
N SER A 56 13.71 -19.77 12.73
CA SER A 56 14.14 -19.71 11.32
C SER A 56 12.97 -19.43 10.36
N THR A 57 11.77 -19.92 10.69
CA THR A 57 10.56 -19.62 9.90
C THR A 57 10.20 -18.14 9.95
N ILE A 58 10.26 -17.50 11.11
CA ILE A 58 10.04 -16.04 11.24
C ILE A 58 11.07 -15.26 10.43
N GLU A 59 12.35 -15.64 10.49
CA GLU A 59 13.39 -14.98 9.69
C GLU A 59 13.13 -15.07 8.19
N LYS A 60 12.70 -16.25 7.70
CA LYS A 60 12.28 -16.42 6.31
C LYS A 60 11.04 -15.59 5.96
N ASN A 61 10.05 -15.55 6.83
CA ASN A 61 8.84 -14.77 6.62
C ASN A 61 9.14 -13.25 6.60
N LEU A 62 10.09 -12.79 7.41
CA LEU A 62 10.59 -11.42 7.36
C LEU A 62 11.24 -11.10 6.00
N GLN A 63 12.05 -12.03 5.45
CA GLN A 63 12.62 -11.84 4.11
C GLN A 63 11.53 -11.79 3.03
N ASN A 64 10.48 -12.61 3.14
CA ASN A 64 9.33 -12.55 2.24
C ASN A 64 8.61 -11.20 2.33
N LEU A 65 8.36 -10.70 3.55
CA LEU A 65 7.74 -9.41 3.78
C LEU A 65 8.55 -8.27 3.17
N ILE A 66 9.87 -8.25 3.40
CA ILE A 66 10.79 -7.26 2.82
C ILE A 66 10.75 -7.35 1.29
N PHE A 67 10.81 -8.56 0.73
CA PHE A 67 10.77 -8.78 -0.70
C PHE A 67 9.50 -8.22 -1.35
N TYR A 68 8.31 -8.56 -0.83
CA TYR A 68 7.05 -8.07 -1.40
C TYR A 68 6.86 -6.58 -1.20
N THR A 69 7.26 -6.05 -0.05
CA THR A 69 7.23 -4.60 0.23
C THR A 69 8.09 -3.84 -0.78
N LYS A 70 9.35 -4.27 -0.98
CA LYS A 70 10.26 -3.65 -1.97
C LYS A 70 9.68 -3.73 -3.38
N LYS A 71 9.16 -4.90 -3.77
CA LYS A 71 8.58 -5.11 -5.10
C LYS A 71 7.41 -4.16 -5.38
N ILE A 72 6.54 -3.95 -4.40
CA ILE A 72 5.43 -2.99 -4.51
C ILE A 72 5.96 -1.57 -4.60
N PHE A 73 6.90 -1.19 -3.73
CA PHE A 73 7.51 0.13 -3.73
C PHE A 73 8.17 0.46 -5.07
N GLU A 74 8.95 -0.47 -5.62
CA GLU A 74 9.60 -0.35 -6.93
C GLU A 74 8.57 -0.26 -8.06
N SER A 75 7.50 -1.06 -8.03
CA SER A 75 6.42 -0.99 -9.02
C SER A 75 5.74 0.39 -9.03
N ILE A 76 5.48 0.96 -7.85
CA ILE A 76 4.91 2.30 -7.72
C ILE A 76 5.91 3.36 -8.20
N SER A 77 7.17 3.27 -7.78
CA SER A 77 8.22 4.25 -8.12
C SER A 77 8.50 4.29 -9.63
N ASN A 78 8.52 3.12 -10.28
CA ASN A 78 8.82 3.00 -11.71
C ASN A 78 7.60 3.24 -12.62
N SER A 79 6.41 3.50 -12.06
CA SER A 79 5.17 3.68 -12.83
C SER A 79 4.69 5.12 -12.90
N PHE A 80 5.51 6.10 -12.48
CA PHE A 80 5.18 7.53 -12.50
C PHE A 80 4.63 8.03 -13.84
N THR A 81 5.17 7.54 -14.97
CA THR A 81 4.74 7.93 -16.32
C THR A 81 3.30 7.49 -16.65
N ARG A 82 2.78 6.47 -15.95
CA ARG A 82 1.41 5.96 -16.10
C ARG A 82 0.45 6.49 -15.03
N CYS A 83 0.95 7.30 -14.09
CA CYS A 83 0.11 7.92 -13.08
C CYS A 83 -0.93 8.85 -13.76
N PRO A 84 -2.22 8.84 -13.37
CA PRO A 84 -3.23 9.73 -13.95
C PRO A 84 -2.88 11.21 -13.81
N ALA A 85 -3.20 12.04 -14.80
CA ALA A 85 -2.96 13.48 -14.73
C ALA A 85 -3.66 14.14 -13.54
N SER A 86 -4.89 13.70 -13.24
CA SER A 86 -5.65 14.16 -12.07
C SER A 86 -4.89 13.96 -10.76
N PHE A 87 -4.17 12.85 -10.63
CA PHE A 87 -3.40 12.52 -9.44
C PHE A 87 -2.20 13.44 -9.30
N ARG A 88 -1.47 13.66 -10.41
CA ARG A 88 -0.36 14.63 -10.43
C ARG A 88 -0.83 16.02 -10.02
N ASN A 89 -1.97 16.49 -10.52
CA ASN A 89 -2.53 17.79 -10.16
C ASN A 89 -2.88 17.87 -8.66
N ILE A 90 -3.48 16.82 -8.10
CA ILE A 90 -3.78 16.72 -6.66
C ILE A 90 -2.48 16.80 -5.85
N PHE A 91 -1.43 16.06 -6.22
CA PHE A 91 -0.16 16.08 -5.49
C PHE A 91 0.58 17.40 -5.61
N GLN A 92 0.52 18.05 -6.78
CA GLN A 92 1.06 19.40 -6.96
C GLN A 92 0.35 20.41 -6.07
N HIS A 93 -0.98 20.37 -6.01
CA HIS A 93 -1.75 21.26 -5.14
C HIS A 93 -1.46 20.99 -3.66
N LEU A 94 -1.48 19.72 -3.25
CA LEU A 94 -1.14 19.33 -1.87
C LEU A 94 0.28 19.77 -1.49
N GLN A 95 1.26 19.59 -2.39
CA GLN A 95 2.63 20.02 -2.17
C GLN A 95 2.72 21.54 -2.01
N ALA A 96 2.04 22.32 -2.86
CA ALA A 96 2.02 23.78 -2.76
C ALA A 96 1.43 24.25 -1.43
N GLU A 97 0.31 23.68 -1.00
CA GLU A 97 -0.31 23.98 0.30
C GLU A 97 0.60 23.64 1.48
N VAL A 98 1.29 22.49 1.41
CA VAL A 98 2.23 22.07 2.45
C VAL A 98 3.44 23.01 2.52
N ILE A 99 3.99 23.44 1.38
CA ILE A 99 5.09 24.40 1.33
C ILE A 99 4.66 25.75 1.91
N ASN A 100 3.46 26.24 1.55
CA ASN A 100 2.92 27.49 2.08
C ASN A 100 2.72 27.44 3.60
N LYS A 101 2.29 26.29 4.13
CA LYS A 101 2.00 26.12 5.55
C LYS A 101 3.25 25.82 6.40
N PHE A 102 4.24 25.15 5.83
CA PHE A 102 5.46 24.70 6.51
C PHE A 102 6.73 25.08 5.72
N PRO A 103 6.99 26.38 5.51
CA PRO A 103 8.08 26.85 4.63
C PRO A 103 9.48 26.43 5.12
N GLU A 104 9.67 26.28 6.43
CA GLU A 104 10.96 25.94 7.05
C GLU A 104 11.29 24.44 6.99
N ASN A 105 10.34 23.57 6.63
CA ASN A 105 10.55 22.12 6.62
C ASN A 105 10.58 21.58 5.18
N ASN A 106 11.78 21.60 4.59
CA ASN A 106 11.99 21.14 3.21
C ASN A 106 11.71 19.65 2.97
N GLN A 107 11.63 18.82 4.00
CA GLN A 107 11.31 17.40 3.85
C GLN A 107 9.79 17.21 3.72
N ILE A 108 8.99 17.96 4.49
CA ILE A 108 7.54 17.75 4.59
C ILE A 108 6.80 17.92 3.25
N ARG A 109 7.38 18.68 2.31
CA ARG A 109 6.86 18.85 0.93
C ARG A 109 6.81 17.54 0.12
N TYR A 110 7.57 16.52 0.51
CA TYR A 110 7.55 15.20 -0.11
C TYR A 110 6.89 14.15 0.80
N ILE A 111 7.15 14.22 2.12
CA ILE A 111 6.55 13.29 3.08
C ILE A 111 5.02 13.39 3.05
N ALA A 112 4.46 14.60 3.12
CA ALA A 112 3.01 14.75 3.24
C ALA A 112 2.24 14.21 2.01
N PRO A 113 2.61 14.52 0.75
CA PRO A 113 1.99 13.88 -0.42
C PRO A 113 2.19 12.37 -0.47
N SER A 114 3.38 11.87 -0.09
CA SER A 114 3.70 10.43 -0.04
C SER A 114 2.82 9.71 0.98
N SER A 115 2.86 10.12 2.25
CA SER A 115 2.02 9.57 3.31
C SER A 115 0.54 9.56 2.93
N PHE A 116 0.06 10.63 2.28
CA PHE A 116 -1.33 10.76 1.88
C PHE A 116 -1.74 9.74 0.81
N ILE A 117 -0.96 9.60 -0.27
CA ILE A 117 -1.29 8.64 -1.34
C ILE A 117 -1.18 7.20 -0.84
N PHE A 118 -0.20 6.88 -0.01
CA PHE A 118 -0.11 5.55 0.58
C PHE A 118 -1.32 5.26 1.47
N LEU A 119 -1.68 6.20 2.35
CA LEU A 119 -2.77 6.02 3.30
C LEU A 119 -4.15 5.91 2.63
N ARG A 120 -4.42 6.69 1.58
CA ARG A 120 -5.77 6.79 1.00
C ARG A 120 -5.96 6.03 -0.30
N PHE A 121 -4.88 5.56 -0.92
CA PHE A 121 -4.98 4.94 -2.23
C PHE A 121 -4.33 3.56 -2.28
N PHE A 122 -3.03 3.44 -1.98
CA PHE A 122 -2.33 2.16 -2.09
C PHE A 122 -2.63 1.19 -0.94
N CYS A 123 -2.52 1.65 0.32
CA CYS A 123 -2.77 0.80 1.49
C CYS A 123 -4.23 0.30 1.54
N PRO A 124 -5.27 1.12 1.26
CA PRO A 124 -6.64 0.61 1.18
C PRO A 124 -6.82 -0.45 0.07
N ALA A 125 -6.11 -0.29 -1.05
CA ALA A 125 -6.14 -1.26 -2.14
C ALA A 125 -5.46 -2.59 -1.78
N LEU A 126 -4.42 -2.57 -0.94
CA LEU A 126 -3.79 -3.78 -0.38
C LEU A 126 -4.67 -4.45 0.68
N LEU A 127 -5.33 -3.66 1.55
CA LEU A 127 -6.18 -4.19 2.62
C LEU A 127 -7.52 -4.75 2.09
N GLY A 128 -8.04 -4.18 1.00
CA GLY A 128 -9.32 -4.56 0.40
C GLY A 128 -9.22 -4.87 -1.09
N PRO A 129 -8.38 -5.82 -1.54
CA PRO A 129 -8.06 -6.00 -2.96
C PRO A 129 -9.28 -6.34 -3.83
N LYS A 130 -10.30 -7.04 -3.28
CA LYS A 130 -11.57 -7.28 -3.97
C LYS A 130 -12.33 -5.97 -4.25
N LEU A 131 -12.38 -5.06 -3.29
CA LEU A 131 -13.05 -3.77 -3.45
C LEU A 131 -12.40 -2.97 -4.60
N PHE A 132 -11.09 -3.09 -4.78
CA PHE A 132 -10.37 -2.42 -5.86
C PHE A 132 -10.28 -3.28 -7.14
N ASN A 133 -11.08 -4.34 -7.28
CA ASN A 133 -11.07 -5.23 -8.44
C ASN A 133 -9.66 -5.76 -8.81
N LEU A 134 -8.79 -5.88 -7.80
CA LEU A 134 -7.45 -6.44 -7.90
C LEU A 134 -7.51 -7.97 -7.79
N MET A 135 -8.51 -8.48 -7.06
CA MET A 135 -8.82 -9.91 -6.96
C MET A 135 -10.27 -10.18 -7.33
N PRO A 136 -10.59 -11.38 -7.87
CA PRO A 136 -11.97 -11.78 -8.14
C PRO A 136 -12.73 -12.07 -6.83
N GLU A 137 -12.07 -12.68 -5.85
CA GLU A 137 -12.66 -13.07 -4.56
C GLU A 137 -11.94 -12.47 -3.36
N HIS A 138 -12.57 -12.57 -2.18
CA HIS A 138 -11.94 -12.14 -0.94
C HIS A 138 -10.71 -13.01 -0.65
N PRO A 139 -9.59 -12.42 -0.20
CA PRO A 139 -8.44 -13.20 0.22
C PRO A 139 -8.82 -14.09 1.40
N ASN A 140 -8.24 -15.30 1.45
CA ASN A 140 -8.30 -16.13 2.65
C ASN A 140 -7.55 -15.45 3.81
N GLU A 141 -7.72 -15.95 5.04
CA GLU A 141 -7.15 -15.31 6.23
C GLU A 141 -5.64 -15.12 6.16
N SER A 142 -4.90 -16.11 5.63
CA SER A 142 -3.44 -16.03 5.48
C SER A 142 -3.04 -14.92 4.52
N VAL A 143 -3.66 -14.85 3.35
CA VAL A 143 -3.36 -13.83 2.33
C VAL A 143 -3.77 -12.44 2.84
N ALA A 144 -4.93 -12.32 3.48
CA ALA A 144 -5.39 -11.07 4.06
C ALA A 144 -4.41 -10.55 5.13
N ARG A 145 -3.86 -11.46 5.94
CA ARG A 145 -2.84 -11.17 6.94
C ARG A 145 -1.53 -10.70 6.29
N ASP A 146 -1.04 -11.41 5.28
CA ASP A 146 0.19 -11.03 4.57
C ASP A 146 0.05 -9.64 3.92
N LEU A 147 -1.07 -9.39 3.23
CA LEU A 147 -1.37 -8.08 2.64
C LEU A 147 -1.47 -6.97 3.71
N THR A 148 -1.99 -7.29 4.90
CA THR A 148 -2.05 -6.34 6.02
C THR A 148 -0.66 -6.00 6.54
N LEU A 149 0.23 -6.99 6.71
CA LEU A 149 1.60 -6.75 7.15
C LEU A 149 2.36 -5.91 6.12
N ILE A 150 2.19 -6.20 4.83
CA ILE A 150 2.77 -5.42 3.73
C ILE A 150 2.24 -3.98 3.76
N ALA A 151 0.92 -3.78 3.86
CA ALA A 151 0.30 -2.46 3.90
C ALA A 151 0.81 -1.63 5.10
N LYS A 152 0.96 -2.24 6.27
CA LYS A 152 1.54 -1.59 7.46
C LYS A 152 2.99 -1.16 7.22
N THR A 153 3.81 -2.03 6.64
CA THR A 153 5.20 -1.70 6.32
C THR A 153 5.28 -0.57 5.29
N MET A 154 4.46 -0.60 4.23
CA MET A 154 4.39 0.47 3.23
C MET A 154 3.96 1.80 3.85
N GLN A 155 2.96 1.80 4.73
CA GLN A 155 2.52 3.01 5.42
C GLN A 155 3.62 3.60 6.32
N ASN A 156 4.33 2.74 7.04
CA ASN A 156 5.46 3.18 7.86
C ASN A 156 6.55 3.80 6.98
N LEU A 157 6.93 3.15 5.88
CA LEU A 157 7.90 3.71 4.93
C LEU A 157 7.48 5.09 4.42
N ALA A 158 6.21 5.27 4.06
CA ALA A 158 5.69 6.54 3.58
C ALA A 158 5.73 7.67 4.63
N ASN A 159 5.68 7.33 5.91
CA ASN A 159 5.75 8.29 7.01
C ASN A 159 7.20 8.70 7.37
N PHE A 160 8.21 7.95 6.91
CA PHE A 160 9.63 8.21 7.14
C PHE A 160 10.40 8.62 5.87
N SER A 161 9.75 8.62 4.69
CA SER A 161 10.34 8.96 3.38
C SER A 161 10.32 10.44 3.10
#